data_AF-A0A5C7ETN1-F1
#
_entry.id   AF-A0A5C7ETN1-F1
#
_cell.length_a   1.000
_cell.length_b   1.000
_cell.length_c   1.000
_cell.angle_alpha   90.00
_cell.angle_beta   90.00
_cell.angle_gamma   90.00
#
_symmetry.space_group_name_H-M   'P 1'
#
loop_
_entity.id
_entity.type
_entity.pdbx_description
1 polymer ?
#
loop_
_entity_poly.entity_id
_entity_poly.type
_entity_poly.pdbx_seq_one_letter_code
_entity_poly.pdbx_strand_id
1 'polypeptide(L)'
;MHDFGHARRALVVGAALTVALSGTALAPHGAYAATQATEAKLSETQKKVEQSAAAYDEASKNASALQAKIDETAARIAELEDRLPALQKKAGIAMRDMYKSNHAGNSFMSFLFGSQTLDDLITTMAYRDHVQESNLDALKALDAAQGNLEKQKIELEQAKAKAESETRIAEQALQEAQALREQAQQQADAEAAAELAELQRAAQSAPADAPLPAAPGADGVDWGSDQAAFVAEWSARIDAYLAGSPLEGQGATFAAAAWKYGVDPRWSPAISNTESSKGRYCFRDFNAWGWGSMDFDSWEQAIDTHVRGLARGYGYTISVEAAKKYCPPNWYHWYTTTLSEMNRI
;
A
#
# COMPACT_ATOMS: atom_id res chain seq x y z
N MET A 1 -12.52 -10.52 45.44
CA MET A 1 -11.54 -11.31 44.66
C MET A 1 -11.93 -11.20 43.20
N HIS A 2 -11.18 -10.35 42.50
CA HIS A 2 -10.98 -10.20 41.06
C HIS A 2 -12.16 -10.30 40.09
N ASP A 3 -12.70 -9.09 39.86
CA ASP A 3 -13.17 -8.55 38.59
C ASP A 3 -12.10 -8.70 37.48
N PHE A 4 -12.53 -9.05 36.26
CA PHE A 4 -11.87 -8.71 34.99
C PHE A 4 -12.89 -8.80 33.86
N GLY A 5 -13.58 -7.68 33.61
CA GLY A 5 -14.11 -7.38 32.30
C GLY A 5 -12.98 -7.15 31.29
N HIS A 6 -13.17 -7.62 30.06
CA HIS A 6 -12.40 -7.14 28.91
C HIS A 6 -13.32 -6.85 27.73
N ALA A 7 -13.69 -5.57 27.65
CA ALA A 7 -14.09 -4.94 26.40
C ALA A 7 -12.91 -5.00 25.41
N ARG A 8 -13.09 -5.69 24.28
CA ARG A 8 -12.15 -5.61 23.16
C ARG A 8 -12.52 -4.40 22.32
N ARG A 9 -11.71 -3.35 22.46
CA ARG A 9 -11.75 -2.16 21.61
C ARG A 9 -11.30 -2.56 20.20
N ALA A 10 -12.20 -2.44 19.23
CA ALA A 10 -11.86 -2.46 17.82
C ALA A 10 -11.03 -1.22 17.49
N LEU A 11 -9.79 -1.41 17.07
CA LEU A 11 -8.92 -0.34 16.59
C LEU A 11 -9.07 -0.27 15.07
N VAL A 12 -9.93 0.62 14.59
CA VAL A 12 -10.05 0.96 13.17
C VAL A 12 -8.99 2.02 12.88
N VAL A 13 -7.89 1.64 12.24
CA VAL A 13 -6.95 2.59 11.64
C VAL A 13 -7.33 2.73 10.17
N GLY A 14 -8.12 3.76 9.89
CA GLY A 14 -8.40 4.20 8.53
C GLY A 14 -7.24 5.06 8.03
N ALA A 15 -6.49 4.54 7.06
CA ALA A 15 -5.63 5.36 6.21
C ALA A 15 -6.26 5.36 4.81
N ALA A 16 -7.00 6.43 4.51
CA ALA A 16 -7.50 6.69 3.18
C ALA A 16 -6.36 7.30 2.36
N LEU A 17 -5.85 6.55 1.38
CA LEU A 17 -4.98 7.12 0.35
C LEU A 17 -5.62 6.90 -1.02
N THR A 18 -6.07 8.00 -1.61
CA THR A 18 -6.67 8.08 -2.94
C THR A 18 -5.63 7.80 -4.01
N VAL A 19 -5.83 6.71 -4.75
CA VAL A 19 -5.01 6.36 -5.92
C VAL A 19 -5.72 6.83 -7.18
N ALA A 20 -5.14 7.83 -7.86
CA ALA A 20 -5.43 8.11 -9.25
C ALA A 20 -4.51 7.23 -10.12
N LEU A 21 -5.08 6.15 -10.66
CA LEU A 21 -4.45 5.31 -11.67
C LEU A 21 -4.43 6.08 -13.00
N SER A 22 -3.28 6.21 -13.65
CA SER A 22 -3.22 6.50 -15.10
C SER A 22 -1.95 5.89 -15.68
N GLY A 23 -2.12 4.77 -16.38
CA GLY A 23 -1.08 4.16 -17.19
C GLY A 23 -0.98 4.85 -18.54
N THR A 24 0.25 5.17 -18.96
CA THR A 24 0.59 5.42 -20.35
C THR A 24 1.93 4.78 -20.66
N ALA A 25 1.90 3.82 -21.58
CA ALA A 25 3.07 3.22 -22.18
C ALA A 25 3.81 4.25 -23.03
N LEU A 26 5.12 4.40 -22.81
CA LEU A 26 6.00 5.05 -23.78
C LEU A 26 7.24 4.17 -24.01
N ALA A 27 7.47 3.95 -25.30
CA ALA A 27 8.40 3.02 -25.92
C ALA A 27 9.88 3.47 -25.79
N PRO A 28 10.85 2.59 -26.06
CA PRO A 28 12.23 2.71 -25.59
C PRO A 28 13.06 3.58 -26.52
N HIS A 29 13.83 4.52 -25.97
CA HIS A 29 15.02 5.06 -26.62
C HIS A 29 16.14 5.03 -25.58
N GLY A 30 17.09 4.11 -25.79
CA GLY A 30 18.24 3.95 -24.92
C GLY A 30 19.25 5.08 -25.11
N ALA A 31 19.79 5.60 -24.01
CA ALA A 31 20.98 6.46 -24.03
C ALA A 31 21.59 6.59 -22.62
N TYR A 32 22.56 5.71 -22.40
CA TYR A 32 23.56 5.55 -21.34
C TYR A 32 24.02 6.79 -20.53
N ALA A 33 23.49 6.89 -19.30
CA ALA A 33 24.12 6.71 -17.98
C ALA A 33 25.44 7.40 -17.55
N ALA A 34 25.37 8.00 -16.36
CA ALA A 34 26.40 7.83 -15.32
C ALA A 34 26.72 6.35 -15.19
N THR A 35 27.94 5.94 -15.58
CA THR A 35 28.31 4.57 -16.06
C THR A 35 27.13 3.60 -16.18
N GLN A 36 26.72 3.16 -17.37
CA GLN A 36 25.62 2.19 -17.65
C GLN A 36 25.06 1.33 -16.50
N ALA A 37 25.94 0.75 -15.69
CA ALA A 37 25.63 0.01 -14.48
C ALA A 37 24.90 0.82 -13.38
N THR A 38 25.26 2.09 -13.11
CA THR A 38 24.63 2.93 -12.09
C THR A 38 23.20 3.29 -12.53
N GLU A 39 22.99 3.92 -13.69
CA GLU A 39 21.63 4.23 -14.20
C GLU A 39 20.69 3.01 -14.26
N ALA A 40 21.18 1.85 -14.73
CA ALA A 40 20.38 0.62 -14.77
C ALA A 40 20.02 0.11 -13.37
N LYS A 41 20.96 0.13 -12.43
CA LYS A 41 20.75 -0.28 -11.04
C LYS A 41 19.83 0.68 -10.29
N LEU A 42 19.90 1.99 -10.58
CA LEU A 42 19.01 2.99 -10.01
C LEU A 42 17.57 2.82 -10.51
N SER A 43 17.35 2.70 -11.83
CA SER A 43 16.01 2.47 -12.39
C SER A 43 15.41 1.12 -11.94
N GLU A 44 16.22 0.08 -11.75
CA GLU A 44 15.75 -1.20 -11.21
C GLU A 44 15.36 -1.08 -9.73
N THR A 45 16.15 -0.34 -8.95
CA THR A 45 15.87 -0.07 -7.53
C THR A 45 14.55 0.69 -7.38
N GLN A 46 14.34 1.73 -8.19
CA GLN A 46 13.08 2.49 -8.18
C GLN A 46 11.88 1.63 -8.56
N LYS A 47 12.02 0.77 -9.58
CA LYS A 47 10.95 -0.17 -9.96
C LYS A 47 10.63 -1.13 -8.81
N LYS A 48 11.63 -1.61 -8.08
CA LYS A 48 11.44 -2.46 -6.89
C LYS A 48 10.70 -1.72 -5.78
N VAL A 49 11.04 -0.46 -5.50
CA VAL A 49 10.33 0.37 -4.51
C VAL A 49 8.86 0.55 -4.88
N GLU A 50 8.57 0.92 -6.14
CA GLU A 50 7.20 1.10 -6.63
C GLU A 50 6.40 -0.21 -6.54
N GLN A 51 7.00 -1.34 -6.89
CA GLN A 51 6.38 -2.66 -6.82
C GLN A 51 6.14 -3.11 -5.38
N SER A 52 7.12 -2.93 -4.49
CA SER A 52 6.99 -3.30 -3.08
C SER A 52 5.95 -2.43 -2.36
N ALA A 53 5.88 -1.13 -2.66
CA ALA A 53 4.86 -0.24 -2.11
C ALA A 53 3.46 -0.65 -2.56
N ALA A 54 3.27 -0.91 -3.87
CA ALA A 54 1.98 -1.38 -4.39
C ALA A 54 1.57 -2.73 -3.78
N ALA A 55 2.52 -3.66 -3.61
CA ALA A 55 2.27 -4.96 -2.99
C ALA A 55 1.89 -4.83 -1.50
N TYR A 56 2.52 -3.91 -0.77
CA TYR A 56 2.17 -3.61 0.62
C TYR A 56 0.77 -3.02 0.74
N ASP A 57 0.42 -2.03 -0.09
CA ASP A 57 -0.90 -1.42 -0.09
C ASP A 57 -1.99 -2.45 -0.41
N GLU A 58 -1.75 -3.33 -1.38
CA GLU A 58 -2.65 -4.43 -1.72
C GLU A 58 -2.78 -5.43 -0.56
N ALA A 59 -1.66 -5.85 0.04
CA ALA A 59 -1.65 -6.77 1.18
C ALA A 59 -2.40 -6.18 2.39
N SER A 60 -2.18 -4.91 2.70
CA SER A 60 -2.84 -4.19 3.79
C SER A 60 -4.36 -4.05 3.57
N LYS A 61 -4.77 -3.76 2.34
CA LYS A 61 -6.19 -3.74 1.95
C LYS A 61 -6.83 -5.12 2.07
N ASN A 62 -6.13 -6.17 1.61
CA ASN A 62 -6.59 -7.54 1.71
C ASN A 62 -6.68 -8.00 3.17
N ALA A 63 -5.71 -7.64 4.01
CA ALA A 63 -5.73 -7.90 5.45
C ALA A 63 -6.92 -7.22 6.13
N SER A 64 -7.20 -5.96 5.79
CA SER A 64 -8.36 -5.21 6.30
C SER A 64 -9.70 -5.84 5.86
N ALA A 65 -9.82 -6.22 4.59
CA ALA A 65 -11.00 -6.91 4.07
C ALA A 65 -11.18 -8.30 4.72
N LEU A 66 -10.08 -9.00 4.98
CA LEU A 66 -10.11 -10.28 5.68
C LEU A 66 -10.49 -10.09 7.15
N GLN A 67 -10.04 -9.03 7.82
CA GLN A 67 -10.43 -8.71 9.19
C GLN A 67 -11.93 -8.51 9.31
N ALA A 68 -12.57 -7.83 8.35
CA ALA A 68 -14.03 -7.71 8.33
C ALA A 68 -14.74 -9.08 8.23
N LYS A 69 -14.23 -9.98 7.37
CA LYS A 69 -14.76 -11.35 7.26
C LYS A 69 -14.50 -12.18 8.52
N ILE A 70 -13.36 -11.95 9.18
CA ILE A 70 -13.01 -12.58 10.45
C ILE A 70 -14.00 -12.16 11.53
N ASP A 71 -14.31 -10.88 11.63
CA ASP A 71 -15.24 -10.35 12.63
C ASP A 71 -16.66 -10.89 12.41
N GLU A 72 -17.11 -10.95 11.16
CA GLU A 72 -18.39 -11.56 10.79
C GLU A 72 -18.42 -13.07 11.15
N THR A 73 -17.36 -13.80 10.82
CA THR A 73 -17.27 -15.24 11.10
C THR A 73 -17.17 -15.52 12.60
N ALA A 74 -16.44 -14.70 13.35
CA ALA A 74 -16.34 -14.79 14.80
C ALA A 74 -17.69 -14.54 15.49
N ALA A 75 -18.49 -13.59 14.98
CA ALA A 75 -19.85 -13.36 15.47
C ALA A 75 -20.75 -14.57 15.24
N ARG A 76 -20.67 -15.20 14.05
CA ARG A 76 -21.42 -16.44 13.74
C ARG A 76 -20.98 -17.61 14.60
N ILE A 77 -19.67 -17.74 14.87
CA ILE A 77 -19.12 -18.75 15.79
C ILE A 77 -19.69 -18.55 17.19
N ALA A 78 -19.72 -17.31 17.70
CA ALA A 78 -20.28 -17.00 19.02
C ALA A 78 -21.78 -17.33 19.12
N GLU A 79 -22.56 -17.02 18.07
CA GLU A 79 -23.98 -17.41 17.99
C GLU A 79 -24.17 -18.93 17.99
N LEU A 80 -23.34 -19.66 17.24
CA LEU A 80 -23.37 -21.12 17.21
C LEU A 80 -22.96 -21.74 18.55
N GLU A 81 -21.97 -21.17 19.23
CA GLU A 81 -21.53 -21.58 20.56
C GLU A 81 -22.62 -21.36 21.62
N ASP A 82 -23.39 -20.27 21.53
CA ASP A 82 -24.53 -20.01 22.42
C ASP A 82 -25.69 -20.99 22.18
N ARG A 83 -25.91 -21.40 20.92
CA ARG A 83 -26.94 -22.39 20.57
C ARG A 83 -26.53 -23.83 20.85
N LEU A 84 -25.23 -24.12 20.95
CA LEU A 84 -24.71 -25.46 21.10
C LEU A 84 -25.25 -26.20 22.35
N PRO A 85 -25.31 -25.58 23.55
CA PRO A 85 -25.87 -26.23 24.74
C PRO A 85 -27.35 -26.57 24.59
N ALA A 86 -28.12 -25.73 23.91
CA ALA A 86 -29.54 -25.99 23.64
C ALA A 86 -29.71 -27.17 22.68
N LEU A 87 -28.89 -27.24 21.62
CA LEU A 87 -28.86 -28.37 20.69
C LEU A 87 -28.40 -29.66 21.37
N GLN A 88 -27.37 -29.61 22.22
CA GLN A 88 -26.91 -30.75 23.02
C GLN A 88 -27.99 -31.24 23.98
N LYS A 89 -28.72 -30.33 24.64
CA LYS A 89 -29.85 -30.69 25.50
C LYS A 89 -30.98 -31.35 24.71
N LYS A 90 -31.32 -30.81 23.54
CA LYS A 90 -32.35 -31.36 22.65
C LYS A 90 -31.96 -32.75 22.14
N ALA A 91 -30.72 -32.92 21.70
CA ALA A 91 -30.16 -34.21 21.30
C ALA A 91 -30.12 -35.22 22.47
N GLY A 92 -29.75 -34.78 23.68
CA GLY A 92 -29.75 -35.65 24.87
C GLY A 92 -31.15 -36.07 25.34
N ILE A 93 -32.19 -35.24 25.10
CA ILE A 93 -33.59 -35.64 25.28
C ILE A 93 -33.97 -36.67 24.21
N ALA A 94 -33.70 -36.38 22.93
CA ALA A 94 -33.96 -37.27 21.81
C ALA A 94 -33.32 -38.65 21.97
N MET A 95 -32.05 -38.74 22.40
CA MET A 95 -31.37 -40.01 22.68
C MET A 95 -32.05 -40.81 23.80
N ARG A 96 -32.47 -40.13 24.89
CA ARG A 96 -33.17 -40.79 26.00
C ARG A 96 -34.54 -41.31 25.57
N ASP A 97 -35.24 -40.56 24.73
CA ASP A 97 -36.56 -40.94 24.21
C ASP A 97 -36.46 -42.08 23.20
N MET A 98 -35.43 -42.08 22.33
CA MET A 98 -35.09 -43.22 21.49
C MET A 98 -34.75 -44.47 22.33
N TYR A 99 -33.94 -44.34 23.38
CA TYR A 99 -33.58 -45.46 24.26
C TYR A 99 -34.81 -46.05 24.97
N LYS A 100 -35.66 -45.20 25.55
CA LYS A 100 -36.92 -45.61 26.16
C LYS A 100 -37.85 -46.26 25.15
N SER A 101 -37.99 -45.68 23.95
CA SER A 101 -38.85 -46.24 22.89
C SER A 101 -38.35 -47.59 22.39
N ASN A 102 -37.03 -47.85 22.42
CA ASN A 102 -36.44 -49.10 21.97
C ASN A 102 -36.49 -50.19 23.07
N HIS A 103 -36.33 -49.82 24.35
CA HIS A 103 -36.52 -50.73 25.49
C HIS A 103 -38.01 -50.97 25.86
N ALA A 104 -38.91 -50.07 25.48
CA ALA A 104 -40.35 -50.22 25.63
C ALA A 104 -41.02 -51.06 24.52
N GLY A 105 -40.25 -51.86 23.77
CA GLY A 105 -40.76 -52.77 22.73
C GLY A 105 -41.89 -53.69 23.20
N ASN A 106 -42.00 -53.96 24.51
CA ASN A 106 -43.11 -54.71 25.11
C ASN A 106 -44.34 -53.85 25.50
N SER A 107 -44.23 -52.53 25.62
CA SER A 107 -45.38 -51.64 25.90
C SER A 107 -46.22 -51.34 24.66
N PHE A 108 -45.62 -51.32 23.47
CA PHE A 108 -46.36 -51.10 22.22
C PHE A 108 -47.37 -52.21 21.94
N MET A 109 -47.00 -53.48 22.16
CA MET A 109 -47.94 -54.61 22.09
C MET A 109 -49.10 -54.44 23.09
N SER A 110 -48.83 -54.08 24.35
CA SER A 110 -49.87 -53.82 25.36
C SER A 110 -50.77 -52.62 25.01
N PHE A 111 -50.22 -51.58 24.39
CA PHE A 111 -50.97 -50.38 23.99
C PHE A 111 -51.79 -50.60 22.71
N LEU A 112 -51.27 -51.37 21.75
CA LEU A 112 -52.01 -51.83 20.56
C LEU A 112 -53.25 -52.63 20.96
N PHE A 113 -53.13 -53.52 21.95
CA PHE A 113 -54.26 -54.27 22.51
C PHE A 113 -55.22 -53.41 23.36
N GLY A 114 -54.81 -52.20 23.76
CA GLY A 114 -55.62 -51.24 24.52
C GLY A 114 -56.25 -50.12 23.68
N SER A 115 -55.88 -49.98 22.40
CA SER A 115 -56.43 -48.93 21.50
C SER A 115 -57.87 -49.28 21.10
N GLN A 116 -58.80 -48.35 21.32
CA GLN A 116 -60.24 -48.61 21.14
C GLN A 116 -60.75 -48.28 19.72
N THR A 117 -59.95 -47.57 18.90
CA THR A 117 -60.33 -47.16 17.53
C THR A 117 -59.17 -47.24 16.53
N LEU A 118 -59.48 -47.43 15.24
CA LEU A 118 -58.50 -47.42 14.14
C LEU A 118 -57.86 -46.03 13.96
N ASP A 119 -58.58 -44.96 14.32
CA ASP A 119 -58.11 -43.57 14.20
C ASP A 119 -57.03 -43.24 15.24
N ASP A 120 -57.19 -43.72 16.47
CA ASP A 120 -56.17 -43.65 17.52
C ASP A 120 -54.91 -44.44 17.13
N LEU A 121 -55.08 -45.59 16.49
CA LEU A 121 -53.98 -46.42 15.99
C LEU A 121 -53.17 -45.68 14.91
N ILE A 122 -53.83 -45.09 13.91
CA ILE A 122 -53.19 -44.34 12.82
C ILE A 122 -52.49 -43.09 13.36
N THR A 123 -53.14 -42.35 14.26
CA THR A 123 -52.57 -41.15 14.89
C THR A 123 -51.35 -41.49 15.75
N THR A 124 -51.40 -42.60 16.49
CA THR A 124 -50.26 -43.07 17.29
C THR A 124 -49.09 -43.52 16.42
N MET A 125 -49.35 -44.20 15.30
CA MET A 125 -48.32 -44.58 14.33
C MET A 125 -47.67 -43.34 13.69
N ALA A 126 -48.47 -42.37 13.22
CA ALA A 126 -47.96 -41.13 12.64
C ALA A 126 -47.15 -40.30 13.65
N TYR A 127 -47.62 -40.20 14.90
CA TYR A 127 -46.90 -39.51 15.97
C TYR A 127 -45.55 -40.18 16.26
N ARG A 128 -45.50 -41.51 16.24
CA ARG A 128 -44.27 -42.27 16.50
C ARG A 128 -43.23 -42.08 15.40
N ASP A 129 -43.66 -42.16 14.14
CA ASP A 129 -42.79 -41.92 12.99
C ASP A 129 -42.25 -40.48 13.02
N HIS A 130 -43.12 -39.51 13.30
CA HIS A 130 -42.74 -38.10 13.44
C HIS A 130 -41.76 -37.85 14.60
N VAL A 131 -41.94 -38.51 15.75
CA VAL A 131 -41.02 -38.40 16.90
C VAL A 131 -39.68 -39.07 16.61
N GLN A 132 -39.65 -40.21 15.93
CA GLN A 132 -38.40 -40.85 15.52
C GLN A 132 -37.63 -39.98 14.51
N GLU A 133 -38.31 -39.42 13.52
CA GLU A 133 -37.73 -38.51 12.53
C GLU A 133 -37.18 -37.25 13.22
N SER A 134 -37.97 -36.59 14.06
CA SER A 134 -37.54 -35.40 14.80
C SER A 134 -36.34 -35.67 15.72
N ASN A 135 -36.21 -36.87 16.28
CA ASN A 135 -35.09 -37.25 17.14
C ASN A 135 -33.80 -37.48 16.34
N LEU A 136 -33.90 -38.11 15.16
CA LEU A 136 -32.76 -38.28 14.24
C LEU A 136 -32.29 -36.93 13.69
N ASP A 137 -33.22 -36.03 13.38
CA ASP A 137 -32.89 -34.69 12.89
C ASP A 137 -32.18 -33.84 13.95
N ALA A 138 -32.56 -33.97 15.22
CA ALA A 138 -31.87 -33.30 16.32
C ALA A 138 -30.40 -33.74 16.46
N LEU A 139 -30.12 -35.03 16.24
CA LEU A 139 -28.75 -35.58 16.27
C LEU A 139 -27.93 -35.11 15.07
N LYS A 140 -28.49 -35.17 13.86
CA LYS A 140 -27.85 -34.66 12.64
C LYS A 140 -27.55 -33.17 12.73
N ALA A 141 -28.47 -32.38 13.30
CA ALA A 141 -28.29 -30.94 13.48
C ALA A 141 -27.14 -30.61 14.45
N LEU A 142 -26.99 -31.38 15.53
CA LEU A 142 -25.88 -31.21 16.48
C LEU A 142 -24.54 -31.57 15.83
N ASP A 143 -24.47 -32.72 15.15
CA ASP A 143 -23.26 -33.18 14.46
C ASP A 143 -22.81 -32.17 13.38
N ALA A 144 -23.75 -31.70 12.56
CA ALA A 144 -23.49 -30.67 11.57
C ALA A 144 -23.03 -29.35 12.19
N ALA A 145 -23.64 -28.93 13.32
CA ALA A 145 -23.24 -27.70 14.01
C ALA A 145 -21.81 -27.80 14.59
N GLN A 146 -21.45 -28.93 15.20
CA GLN A 146 -20.11 -29.17 15.74
C GLN A 146 -19.05 -29.24 14.62
N GLY A 147 -19.32 -29.98 13.55
CA GLY A 147 -18.41 -30.09 12.41
C GLY A 147 -18.21 -28.74 11.69
N ASN A 148 -19.28 -27.97 11.50
CA ASN A 148 -19.18 -26.64 10.90
C ASN A 148 -18.40 -25.66 11.79
N LEU A 149 -18.60 -25.72 13.11
CA LEU A 149 -17.87 -24.88 14.07
C LEU A 149 -16.36 -25.16 14.05
N GLU A 150 -15.98 -26.44 14.09
CA GLU A 150 -14.56 -26.84 14.06
C GLU A 150 -13.91 -26.45 12.73
N LYS A 151 -14.59 -26.71 11.61
CA LYS A 151 -14.13 -26.30 10.29
C LYS A 151 -13.94 -24.79 10.18
N GLN A 152 -14.93 -24.00 10.61
CA GLN A 152 -14.86 -22.54 10.56
C GLN A 152 -13.72 -21.98 11.44
N LYS A 153 -13.48 -22.57 12.62
CA LYS A 153 -12.35 -22.18 13.48
C LYS A 153 -11.00 -22.45 12.82
N ILE A 154 -10.83 -23.62 12.20
CA ILE A 154 -9.59 -23.98 11.52
C ILE A 154 -9.34 -23.08 10.31
N GLU A 155 -10.35 -22.89 9.45
CA GLU A 155 -10.27 -22.02 8.27
C GLU A 155 -9.94 -20.57 8.68
N LEU A 156 -10.54 -20.09 9.76
CA LEU A 156 -10.29 -18.75 10.30
C LEU A 156 -8.84 -18.56 10.76
N GLU A 157 -8.31 -19.51 11.55
CA GLU A 157 -6.93 -19.44 12.04
C GLU A 157 -5.92 -19.55 10.90
N GLN A 158 -6.17 -20.41 9.91
CA GLN A 158 -5.33 -20.49 8.71
C GLN A 158 -5.36 -19.20 7.89
N ALA A 159 -6.54 -18.59 7.71
CA ALA A 159 -6.68 -17.34 6.98
C ALA A 159 -5.94 -16.18 7.67
N LYS A 160 -6.05 -16.07 9.00
CA LYS A 160 -5.30 -15.08 9.81
C LYS A 160 -3.80 -15.28 9.66
N ALA A 161 -3.31 -16.50 9.89
CA ALA A 161 -1.87 -16.79 9.81
C ALA A 161 -1.31 -16.47 8.41
N LYS A 162 -2.08 -16.78 7.35
CA LYS A 162 -1.70 -16.43 5.98
C LYS A 162 -1.63 -14.92 5.75
N ALA A 163 -2.65 -14.16 6.18
CA ALA A 163 -2.66 -12.71 5.99
C ALA A 163 -1.59 -11.98 6.82
N GLU A 164 -1.34 -12.41 8.05
CA GLU A 164 -0.24 -11.89 8.88
C GLU A 164 1.12 -12.17 8.21
N SER A 165 1.29 -13.38 7.67
CA SER A 165 2.51 -13.75 6.92
C SER A 165 2.69 -12.91 5.66
N GLU A 166 1.64 -12.75 4.85
CA GLU A 166 1.68 -11.93 3.62
C GLU A 166 1.98 -10.46 3.93
N THR A 167 1.35 -9.90 4.97
CA THR A 167 1.60 -8.52 5.42
C THR A 167 3.04 -8.34 5.87
N ARG A 168 3.56 -9.27 6.69
CA ARG A 168 4.96 -9.21 7.17
C ARG A 168 5.97 -9.31 6.01
N ILE A 169 5.72 -10.19 5.04
CA ILE A 169 6.58 -10.31 3.85
C ILE A 169 6.56 -9.00 3.05
N ALA A 170 5.39 -8.40 2.88
CA ALA A 170 5.26 -7.12 2.17
C ALA A 170 5.95 -5.97 2.93
N GLU A 171 5.83 -5.91 4.26
CA GLU A 171 6.54 -4.94 5.11
C GLU A 171 8.06 -5.08 4.98
N GLN A 172 8.58 -6.31 5.04
CA GLN A 172 10.01 -6.57 4.88
C GLN A 172 10.49 -6.17 3.48
N ALA A 173 9.75 -6.53 2.44
CA ALA A 173 10.08 -6.14 1.06
C ALA A 173 10.04 -4.63 0.85
N LEU A 174 9.16 -3.91 1.55
CA LEU A 174 9.10 -2.45 1.53
C LEU A 174 10.31 -1.84 2.25
N GLN A 175 10.67 -2.33 3.43
CA GLN A 175 11.83 -1.86 4.19
C GLN A 175 13.14 -2.09 3.42
N GLU A 176 13.31 -3.28 2.83
CA GLU A 176 14.46 -3.59 1.98
C GLU A 176 14.54 -2.67 0.76
N ALA A 177 13.39 -2.39 0.11
CA ALA A 177 13.35 -1.47 -1.01
C ALA A 177 13.67 -0.03 -0.61
N GLN A 178 13.17 0.43 0.55
CA GLN A 178 13.49 1.74 1.12
C GLN A 178 14.99 1.87 1.44
N ALA A 179 15.59 0.85 2.05
CA ALA A 179 17.03 0.84 2.35
C ALA A 179 17.89 0.87 1.08
N LEU A 180 17.50 0.11 0.04
CA LEU A 180 18.18 0.13 -1.26
C LEU A 180 18.08 1.50 -1.92
N ARG A 181 16.93 2.17 -1.81
CA ARG A 181 16.75 3.53 -2.29
C ARG A 181 17.62 4.52 -1.54
N GLU A 182 17.67 4.46 -0.21
CA GLU A 182 18.50 5.35 0.59
C GLU A 182 19.98 5.20 0.23
N GLN A 183 20.45 3.95 0.08
CA GLN A 183 21.82 3.68 -0.37
C GLN A 183 22.10 4.25 -1.76
N ALA A 184 21.16 4.08 -2.68
CA ALA A 184 21.26 4.59 -4.04
C ALA A 184 21.29 6.13 -4.09
N GLN A 185 20.52 6.79 -3.22
CA GLN A 185 20.52 8.23 -3.07
C GLN A 185 21.86 8.73 -2.51
N GLN A 186 22.35 8.13 -1.43
CA GLN A 186 23.62 8.51 -0.81
C GLN A 186 24.78 8.39 -1.81
N GLN A 187 24.76 7.36 -2.64
CA GLN A 187 25.74 7.21 -3.72
C GLN A 187 25.61 8.33 -4.75
N ALA A 188 24.41 8.64 -5.22
CA ALA A 188 24.17 9.72 -6.19
C ALA A 188 24.61 11.09 -5.64
N ASP A 189 24.32 11.38 -4.38
CA ASP A 189 24.71 12.63 -3.73
C ASP A 189 26.24 12.73 -3.56
N ALA A 190 26.91 11.61 -3.23
CA ALA A 190 28.36 11.55 -3.13
C ALA A 190 29.06 11.75 -4.48
N GLU A 191 28.53 11.15 -5.56
CA GLU A 191 29.03 11.32 -6.92
C GLU A 191 28.84 12.79 -7.38
N ALA A 192 27.65 13.36 -7.18
CA ALA A 192 27.38 14.76 -7.51
C ALA A 192 28.28 15.74 -6.74
N ALA A 193 28.54 15.49 -5.45
CA ALA A 193 29.44 16.30 -4.65
C ALA A 193 30.90 16.20 -5.13
N ALA A 194 31.35 15.00 -5.53
CA ALA A 194 32.69 14.79 -6.07
C ALA A 194 32.89 15.53 -7.40
N GLU A 195 31.91 15.43 -8.31
CA GLU A 195 31.93 16.14 -9.60
C GLU A 195 31.95 17.67 -9.41
N LEU A 196 31.14 18.19 -8.48
CA LEU A 196 31.16 19.62 -8.17
C LEU A 196 32.52 20.06 -7.61
N ALA A 197 33.13 19.28 -6.72
CA ALA A 197 34.45 19.58 -6.18
C ALA A 197 35.55 19.55 -7.26
N GLU A 198 35.43 18.68 -8.27
CA GLU A 198 36.29 18.70 -9.45
C GLU A 198 36.08 19.95 -10.31
N LEU A 199 34.83 20.33 -10.58
CA LEU A 199 34.52 21.56 -11.30
C LEU A 199 35.04 22.80 -10.58
N GLN A 200 34.90 22.87 -9.25
CA GLN A 200 35.41 23.98 -8.44
C GLN A 200 36.94 24.08 -8.51
N ARG A 201 37.65 22.94 -8.47
CA ARG A 201 39.12 22.91 -8.66
C ARG A 201 39.53 23.35 -10.08
N ALA A 202 38.78 22.94 -11.11
CA ALA A 202 39.03 23.36 -12.49
C ALA A 202 38.74 24.85 -12.71
N ALA A 203 37.68 25.38 -12.09
CA ALA A 203 37.34 26.80 -12.17
C ALA A 203 38.37 27.69 -11.45
N GLN A 204 38.94 27.24 -10.33
CA GLN A 204 40.01 27.95 -9.61
C GLN A 204 41.32 28.04 -10.40
N SER A 205 41.51 27.19 -11.41
CA SER A 205 42.70 27.17 -12.27
C SER A 205 42.50 27.87 -13.62
N ALA A 206 41.29 28.38 -13.90
CA ALA A 206 40.97 29.17 -15.08
C ALA A 206 40.98 30.69 -14.77
N PRO A 207 41.24 31.58 -15.76
CA PRO A 207 41.06 33.03 -15.59
C PRO A 207 39.59 33.32 -15.29
N ALA A 208 39.35 34.07 -14.20
CA ALA A 208 38.06 34.20 -13.55
C ALA A 208 36.90 34.60 -14.48
N ASP A 209 35.91 33.72 -14.58
CA ASP A 209 34.50 34.05 -14.84
C ASP A 209 33.63 33.24 -13.87
N ALA A 210 32.99 33.97 -12.94
CA ALA A 210 32.00 33.56 -11.94
C ALA A 210 32.35 32.38 -10.97
N PRO A 211 32.27 32.59 -9.63
CA PRO A 211 32.32 31.51 -8.65
C PRO A 211 31.19 30.50 -8.89
N LEU A 212 31.53 29.21 -8.93
CA LEU A 212 30.53 28.13 -8.99
C LEU A 212 29.63 28.18 -7.73
N PRO A 213 28.31 27.99 -7.86
CA PRO A 213 27.44 27.86 -6.70
C PRO A 213 27.91 26.73 -5.78
N ALA A 214 27.70 26.89 -4.48
CA ALA A 214 27.92 25.80 -3.54
C ALA A 214 26.98 24.63 -3.86
N ALA A 215 27.35 23.42 -3.44
CA ALA A 215 26.44 22.27 -3.44
C ALA A 215 25.11 22.68 -2.80
N PRO A 216 23.97 22.07 -3.19
CA PRO A 216 22.69 22.33 -2.54
C PRO A 216 22.91 22.26 -1.02
N GLY A 217 22.60 23.34 -0.31
CA GLY A 217 22.96 23.52 1.10
C GLY A 217 22.64 22.31 1.99
N ALA A 218 23.47 22.13 3.03
CA ALA A 218 23.54 21.00 3.97
C ALA A 218 22.30 20.77 4.86
N ASP A 219 21.13 21.28 4.47
CA ASP A 219 19.84 20.95 5.06
C ASP A 219 19.33 19.66 4.37
N GLY A 220 20.13 18.60 4.49
CA GLY A 220 20.01 17.36 3.72
C GLY A 220 18.57 16.85 3.67
N VAL A 221 18.17 16.38 2.49
CA VAL A 221 16.83 15.81 2.28
C VAL A 221 16.68 14.60 3.19
N ASP A 222 15.82 14.70 4.22
CA ASP A 222 15.59 13.61 5.17
C ASP A 222 14.64 12.57 4.59
N TRP A 223 15.23 11.56 3.95
CA TRP A 223 14.53 10.40 3.41
C TRP A 223 14.14 9.37 4.49
N GLY A 224 14.61 9.52 5.72
CA GLY A 224 14.26 8.65 6.85
C GLY A 224 12.97 9.06 7.57
N SER A 225 12.43 10.25 7.26
CA SER A 225 11.13 10.73 7.74
C SER A 225 9.97 9.94 7.12
N ASP A 226 8.77 10.01 7.72
CA ASP A 226 7.58 9.47 7.08
C ASP A 226 7.15 10.36 5.90
N GLN A 227 6.45 9.75 4.93
CA GLN A 227 6.01 10.45 3.72
C GLN A 227 5.21 11.72 4.00
N ALA A 228 4.36 11.72 5.02
CA ALA A 228 3.50 12.87 5.30
C ALA A 228 4.33 14.05 5.84
N ALA A 229 5.29 13.77 6.74
CA ALA A 229 6.24 14.75 7.23
C ALA A 229 7.11 15.32 6.09
N PHE A 230 7.67 14.44 5.26
CA PHE A 230 8.45 14.84 4.08
C PHE A 230 7.65 15.75 3.16
N VAL A 231 6.44 15.34 2.78
CA VAL A 231 5.60 16.10 1.86
C VAL A 231 5.24 17.45 2.50
N ALA A 232 4.88 17.49 3.78
CA ALA A 232 4.53 18.73 4.46
C ALA A 232 5.69 19.75 4.48
N GLU A 233 6.91 19.31 4.82
CA GLU A 233 8.09 20.17 4.84
C GLU A 233 8.38 20.74 3.44
N TRP A 234 8.50 19.85 2.45
CA TRP A 234 8.90 20.25 1.11
C TRP A 234 7.81 21.00 0.37
N SER A 235 6.53 20.74 0.64
CA SER A 235 5.42 21.53 0.10
C SER A 235 5.58 23.00 0.44
N ALA A 236 5.82 23.32 1.72
CA ALA A 236 5.92 24.69 2.19
C ALA A 236 7.10 25.43 1.56
N ARG A 237 8.27 24.76 1.47
CA ARG A 237 9.48 25.32 0.84
C ARG A 237 9.29 25.58 -0.64
N ILE A 238 8.75 24.60 -1.35
CA ILE A 238 8.53 24.69 -2.80
C ILE A 238 7.44 25.72 -3.12
N ASP A 239 6.34 25.78 -2.36
CA ASP A 239 5.31 26.80 -2.56
C ASP A 239 5.84 28.22 -2.33
N ALA A 240 6.66 28.42 -1.29
CA ALA A 240 7.33 29.70 -1.06
C ALA A 240 8.23 30.08 -2.25
N TYR A 241 8.94 29.11 -2.82
CA TYR A 241 9.74 29.32 -4.02
C TYR A 241 8.88 29.62 -5.26
N LEU A 242 7.74 28.94 -5.44
CA LEU A 242 6.88 29.06 -6.63
C LEU A 242 5.90 30.24 -6.59
N ALA A 243 5.80 30.96 -5.47
CA ALA A 243 4.89 32.08 -5.30
C ALA A 243 4.99 33.11 -6.44
N GLY A 244 3.84 33.53 -6.98
CA GLY A 244 3.74 34.50 -8.08
C GLY A 244 4.07 33.93 -9.47
N SER A 245 4.14 32.61 -9.60
CA SER A 245 4.34 31.91 -10.89
C SER A 245 3.11 31.09 -11.30
N PRO A 246 3.01 30.67 -12.57
CA PRO A 246 1.97 29.73 -13.01
C PRO A 246 1.97 28.37 -12.30
N LEU A 247 3.07 28.00 -11.63
CA LEU A 247 3.19 26.79 -10.81
C LEU A 247 2.86 27.01 -9.32
N GLU A 248 2.38 28.20 -8.92
CA GLU A 248 2.00 28.47 -7.53
C GLU A 248 0.98 27.45 -7.00
N GLY A 249 1.20 26.96 -5.77
CA GLY A 249 0.36 25.96 -5.12
C GLY A 249 0.67 24.50 -5.50
N GLN A 250 1.66 24.26 -6.38
CA GLN A 250 2.06 22.91 -6.78
C GLN A 250 3.14 22.29 -5.87
N GLY A 251 3.49 22.92 -4.74
CA GLY A 251 4.52 22.42 -3.81
C GLY A 251 4.25 21.00 -3.33
N ALA A 252 3.01 20.69 -2.96
CA ALA A 252 2.61 19.34 -2.57
C ALA A 252 2.75 18.30 -3.68
N THR A 253 2.42 18.69 -4.92
CA THR A 253 2.57 17.84 -6.10
C THR A 253 4.04 17.51 -6.36
N PHE A 254 4.92 18.51 -6.30
CA PHE A 254 6.36 18.31 -6.43
C PHE A 254 6.93 17.45 -5.31
N ALA A 255 6.57 17.74 -4.06
CA ALA A 255 7.06 16.99 -2.91
C ALA A 255 6.59 15.53 -2.95
N ALA A 256 5.32 15.27 -3.32
CA ALA A 256 4.81 13.92 -3.47
C ALA A 256 5.50 13.17 -4.62
N ALA A 257 5.75 13.82 -5.76
CA ALA A 257 6.48 13.22 -6.87
C ALA A 257 7.95 12.93 -6.50
N ALA A 258 8.62 13.87 -5.83
CA ALA A 258 9.98 13.72 -5.30
C ALA A 258 10.05 12.54 -4.34
N TRP A 259 9.10 12.44 -3.40
CA TRP A 259 8.97 11.29 -2.52
C TRP A 259 8.73 9.99 -3.26
N LYS A 260 7.84 9.98 -4.26
CA LYS A 260 7.51 8.78 -5.01
C LYS A 260 8.71 8.24 -5.79
N TYR A 261 9.51 9.13 -6.37
CA TYR A 261 10.58 8.79 -7.30
C TYR A 261 12.00 8.87 -6.73
N GLY A 262 12.16 9.27 -5.45
CA GLY A 262 13.47 9.42 -4.84
C GLY A 262 14.30 10.52 -5.47
N VAL A 263 13.67 11.57 -5.98
CA VAL A 263 14.39 12.69 -6.61
C VAL A 263 14.47 13.83 -5.62
N ASP A 264 15.60 14.53 -5.56
CA ASP A 264 15.79 15.73 -4.76
C ASP A 264 14.61 16.69 -5.02
N PRO A 265 13.81 17.03 -3.99
CA PRO A 265 12.60 17.83 -4.13
C PRO A 265 12.86 19.23 -4.68
N ARG A 266 14.09 19.72 -4.62
CA ARG A 266 14.51 21.02 -5.15
C ARG A 266 14.75 20.98 -6.66
N TRP A 267 15.10 19.82 -7.22
CA TRP A 267 15.66 19.73 -8.57
C TRP A 267 14.64 20.03 -9.66
N SER A 268 13.48 19.36 -9.66
CA SER A 268 12.46 19.59 -10.69
C SER A 268 11.84 21.00 -10.64
N PRO A 269 11.54 21.59 -9.46
CA PRO A 269 11.14 23.00 -9.37
C PRO A 269 12.23 23.96 -9.87
N ALA A 270 13.50 23.73 -9.55
CA ALA A 270 14.61 24.55 -10.02
C ALA A 270 14.74 24.52 -11.56
N ILE A 271 14.63 23.33 -12.17
CA ILE A 271 14.64 23.21 -13.65
C ILE A 271 13.48 24.00 -14.25
N SER A 272 12.28 23.97 -13.65
CA SER A 272 11.14 24.73 -14.17
C SER A 272 11.43 26.24 -14.24
N ASN A 273 12.25 26.76 -13.32
CA ASN A 273 12.72 28.15 -13.38
C ASN A 273 13.74 28.35 -14.49
N THR A 274 14.76 27.49 -14.58
CA THR A 274 15.81 27.54 -15.61
C THR A 274 15.21 27.51 -17.03
N GLU A 275 14.19 26.68 -17.26
CA GLU A 275 13.62 26.44 -18.59
C GLU A 275 12.51 27.42 -18.98
N SER A 276 11.67 27.84 -18.03
CA SER A 276 10.46 28.61 -18.35
C SER A 276 10.09 29.69 -17.34
N SER A 277 10.99 30.04 -16.42
CA SER A 277 10.68 30.96 -15.30
C SER A 277 9.44 30.50 -14.52
N LYS A 278 9.44 29.22 -14.12
CA LYS A 278 8.40 28.56 -13.31
C LYS A 278 7.06 28.48 -14.04
N GLY A 279 7.10 28.18 -15.34
CA GLY A 279 5.93 28.05 -16.20
C GLY A 279 5.44 29.35 -16.85
N ARG A 280 6.14 30.47 -16.68
CA ARG A 280 5.76 31.76 -17.30
C ARG A 280 5.97 31.77 -18.81
N TYR A 281 7.01 31.10 -19.29
CA TYR A 281 7.37 31.04 -20.71
C TYR A 281 7.42 29.59 -21.17
N CYS A 282 6.29 28.89 -21.03
CA CYS A 282 6.17 27.51 -21.48
C CYS A 282 6.26 27.39 -23.01
N PHE A 283 7.01 26.40 -23.47
CA PHE A 283 7.06 26.03 -24.88
C PHE A 283 5.73 25.41 -25.37
N ARG A 284 5.02 24.72 -24.47
CA ARG A 284 3.77 23.98 -24.70
C ARG A 284 2.88 23.99 -23.46
N ASP A 285 1.60 23.64 -23.62
CA ASP A 285 0.64 23.72 -22.51
C ASP A 285 1.07 22.83 -21.35
N PHE A 286 1.08 23.41 -20.16
CA PHE A 286 1.51 22.77 -18.90
C PHE A 286 2.92 22.15 -18.95
N ASN A 287 3.80 22.63 -19.83
CA ASN A 287 5.16 22.12 -19.99
C ASN A 287 6.22 23.14 -19.57
N ALA A 288 6.52 23.20 -18.27
CA ALA A 288 7.48 24.13 -17.70
C ALA A 288 8.96 23.74 -17.93
N TRP A 289 9.23 22.57 -18.52
CA TRP A 289 10.58 22.01 -18.67
C TRP A 289 11.00 21.82 -20.14
N GLY A 290 10.09 22.09 -21.10
CA GLY A 290 10.31 21.72 -22.51
C GLY A 290 10.36 20.21 -22.74
N TRP A 291 9.83 19.41 -21.80
CA TRP A 291 9.98 17.96 -21.79
C TRP A 291 9.21 17.29 -22.93
N GLY A 292 9.88 16.41 -23.68
CA GLY A 292 9.23 15.55 -24.68
C GLY A 292 8.59 16.26 -25.87
N SER A 293 8.76 17.59 -26.03
CA SER A 293 8.09 18.39 -27.08
C SER A 293 6.57 18.15 -27.16
N MET A 294 5.93 17.92 -26.01
CA MET A 294 4.51 17.57 -25.90
C MET A 294 3.74 18.54 -25.00
N ASP A 295 2.43 18.58 -25.19
CA ASP A 295 1.48 19.22 -24.26
C ASP A 295 1.13 18.23 -23.15
N PHE A 296 0.84 18.75 -21.96
CA PHE A 296 0.28 17.98 -20.85
C PHE A 296 -1.14 18.44 -20.58
N ASP A 297 -1.95 17.54 -19.99
CA ASP A 297 -3.34 17.85 -19.64
C ASP A 297 -3.44 18.72 -18.37
N SER A 298 -2.43 18.64 -17.49
CA SER A 298 -2.36 19.44 -16.26
C SER A 298 -0.94 19.54 -15.70
N TRP A 299 -0.73 20.48 -14.76
CA TRP A 299 0.53 20.59 -14.02
C TRP A 299 0.86 19.32 -13.24
N GLU A 300 -0.13 18.67 -12.63
CA GLU A 300 0.08 17.45 -11.84
C GLU A 300 0.59 16.29 -12.69
N GLN A 301 -0.01 16.09 -13.87
CA GLN A 301 0.46 15.09 -14.83
C GLN A 301 1.88 15.40 -15.32
N ALA A 302 2.17 16.68 -15.60
CA ALA A 302 3.47 17.13 -16.08
C ALA A 302 4.56 16.96 -15.01
N ILE A 303 4.29 17.34 -13.76
CA ILE A 303 5.21 17.21 -12.62
C ILE A 303 5.54 15.74 -12.37
N ASP A 304 4.53 14.86 -12.23
CA ASP A 304 4.75 13.43 -12.02
C ASP A 304 5.59 12.82 -13.17
N THR A 305 5.29 13.21 -14.41
CA THR A 305 6.00 12.72 -15.59
C THR A 305 7.45 13.20 -15.64
N HIS A 306 7.70 14.48 -15.35
CA HIS A 306 9.04 15.03 -15.37
C HIS A 306 9.92 14.43 -14.27
N VAL A 307 9.43 14.38 -13.04
CA VAL A 307 10.20 13.82 -11.89
C VAL A 307 10.49 12.33 -12.11
N ARG A 308 9.53 11.56 -12.63
CA ARG A 308 9.75 10.16 -13.02
C ARG A 308 10.82 10.03 -14.11
N GLY A 309 10.83 10.96 -15.06
CA GLY A 309 11.83 11.03 -16.13
C GLY A 309 13.24 11.27 -15.60
N LEU A 310 13.38 12.18 -14.63
CA LEU A 310 14.65 12.45 -13.95
C LEU A 310 15.18 11.18 -13.27
N ALA A 311 14.38 10.54 -12.42
CA ALA A 311 14.78 9.31 -11.71
C ALA A 311 15.25 8.19 -12.65
N ARG A 312 14.62 8.05 -13.81
CA ARG A 312 14.91 6.96 -14.76
C ARG A 312 16.08 7.24 -15.69
N GLY A 313 16.34 8.51 -16.02
CA GLY A 313 17.27 8.88 -17.09
C GLY A 313 18.39 9.83 -16.68
N TYR A 314 18.33 10.45 -15.51
CA TYR A 314 19.24 11.53 -15.12
C TYR A 314 19.80 11.35 -13.70
N GLY A 315 19.17 10.51 -12.88
CA GLY A 315 19.59 10.23 -11.50
C GLY A 315 18.62 10.83 -10.48
N TYR A 316 19.09 10.99 -9.25
CA TYR A 316 18.26 11.43 -8.14
C TYR A 316 18.53 12.86 -7.68
N THR A 317 19.62 13.47 -8.11
CA THR A 317 19.91 14.88 -7.85
C THR A 317 20.70 15.47 -9.02
N ILE A 318 20.92 16.78 -8.99
CA ILE A 318 21.69 17.46 -10.02
C ILE A 318 23.14 16.98 -10.02
N SER A 319 23.62 16.52 -11.17
CA SER A 319 25.04 16.21 -11.42
C SER A 319 25.52 16.88 -12.71
N VAL A 320 26.84 16.96 -12.87
CA VAL A 320 27.47 17.51 -14.08
C VAL A 320 27.17 16.63 -15.27
N GLU A 321 27.18 15.32 -15.07
CA GLU A 321 26.79 14.35 -16.09
C GLU A 321 25.33 14.49 -16.50
N ALA A 322 24.42 14.63 -15.54
CA ALA A 322 23.00 14.86 -15.80
C ALA A 322 22.79 16.16 -16.60
N ALA A 323 23.51 17.24 -16.27
CA ALA A 323 23.43 18.50 -17.01
C ALA A 323 23.95 18.37 -18.46
N LYS A 324 25.06 17.65 -18.67
CA LYS A 324 25.59 17.35 -20.02
C LYS A 324 24.60 16.55 -20.86
N LYS A 325 23.79 15.69 -20.23
CA LYS A 325 22.72 14.93 -20.89
C LYS A 325 21.48 15.79 -21.15
N TYR A 326 21.08 16.62 -20.19
CA TYR A 326 19.85 17.42 -20.25
C TYR A 326 19.99 18.59 -21.24
N CYS A 327 21.12 19.31 -21.20
CA CYS A 327 21.37 20.47 -22.04
C CYS A 327 22.78 20.43 -22.68
N PRO A 328 23.08 19.49 -23.61
CA PRO A 328 24.44 19.25 -24.11
C PRO A 328 25.22 20.49 -24.60
N PRO A 329 24.63 21.43 -25.39
CA PRO A 329 25.39 22.57 -25.90
C PRO A 329 25.68 23.63 -24.84
N ASN A 330 24.85 23.76 -23.80
CA ASN A 330 24.92 24.83 -22.78
C ASN A 330 24.98 24.29 -21.34
N TRP A 331 25.45 23.05 -21.18
CA TRP A 331 25.33 22.28 -19.93
C TRP A 331 25.91 23.01 -18.72
N TYR A 332 27.01 23.75 -18.89
CA TYR A 332 27.67 24.44 -17.78
C TYR A 332 26.81 25.59 -17.24
N HIS A 333 26.26 26.41 -18.14
CA HIS A 333 25.35 27.49 -17.76
C HIS A 333 24.06 26.94 -17.15
N TRP A 334 23.51 25.88 -17.75
CA TRP A 334 22.32 25.22 -17.24
C TRP A 334 22.53 24.62 -15.84
N TYR A 335 23.65 23.92 -15.63
CA TYR A 335 24.01 23.29 -14.36
C TYR A 335 24.14 24.34 -13.27
N THR A 336 24.93 25.38 -13.51
CA THR A 336 25.18 26.45 -12.52
C THR A 336 23.92 27.24 -12.20
N THR A 337 23.08 27.52 -13.19
CA THR A 337 21.80 28.21 -12.97
C THR A 337 20.86 27.34 -12.14
N THR A 338 20.67 26.08 -12.53
CA THR A 338 19.76 25.15 -11.83
C THR A 338 20.25 24.86 -10.41
N LEU A 339 21.56 24.67 -10.22
CA LEU A 339 22.15 24.51 -8.89
C LEU A 339 21.95 25.76 -8.02
N SER A 340 22.06 26.96 -8.60
CA SER A 340 21.77 28.19 -7.87
C SER A 340 20.30 28.30 -7.49
N GLU A 341 19.38 27.83 -8.33
CA GLU A 341 17.95 27.81 -8.03
C GLU A 341 17.60 26.78 -6.96
N MET A 342 18.24 25.59 -6.97
CA MET A 342 18.07 24.59 -5.92
C MET A 342 18.46 25.14 -4.54
N ASN A 343 19.50 25.99 -4.47
CA ASN A 343 19.92 26.66 -3.23
C ASN A 343 18.95 27.74 -2.73
N ARG A 344 17.93 28.12 -3.52
CA ARG A 344 16.91 29.11 -3.13
C ARG A 344 15.64 28.48 -2.56
N ILE A 345 15.56 27.15 -2.52
CA ILE A 345 14.42 26.34 -2.04
C ILE A 345 14.75 25.75 -0.66
#